data_AF-A0A9P5QQF8-F1
#
_entry.id   AF-A0A9P5QQF8-F1
#
_cell.length_a   1.000
_cell.length_b   1.000
_cell.length_c   1.000
_cell.angle_alpha   90.00
_cell.angle_beta   90.00
_cell.angle_gamma   90.00
#
_symmetry.space_group_name_H-M   'P 1'
#
loop_
_entity.id
_entity.type
_entity.pdbx_description
1 polymer ?
#
loop_
_entity_poly.entity_id
_entity_poly.type
_entity_poly.pdbx_seq_one_letter_code
_entity_poly.pdbx_strand_id
1 'polypeptide(L)'
;MDSELRNRKPAPGDTDLVEGLPATGLSTANTHHHLSSSTTVAAAAAAAANGVSPSSASASAPDASNMTRGTHARIQSDDLTDFPVGSKLTATQQENLAKESVETAYGKTPGGVIFRVPVTKDMVSEIFDMSKKKSAFDIITLAVMGFQILLFFTLPTTWKRWLFLFLFLFWRAGYNAGLGYLLKLQSERRALVAWAREKGIFDKTRGGPWYEWLKVELSSKMEDDYDFDTAPIEFNTWLLYRQLVDLILMNDFTTYVCFALSWLSFPAGSGFFSHLLRWIGGLILVLFNIWVKLDAHRVVKDFAWYWGDFFFLIEQSLTFDGVFEMAPHPMYSVGYAGYYGISLMVASYMVLFVSLFAHAAQFAFLTLVENPHIDKTYNPPLIHKKRAAVLNEQVLSASNPSGSPASNTMISLNYDQATTLVPCGSKDMYSTYFRRDLIVFKNFDIFRSTDIFVALIIIYATVVPLLISNMGPSFITFMIVLQALFWRIFHSYVLGAVLSQQSVNKFYTKHFIKHGGTVQDAFQSWKSIFNLSNSMTYATFFLAAFKMYSLPDDWTYGTVLLRHVLGFALIALHIWASVSVFEVLGDFGWFYGDFFMEESSNGLFYTGIYRQDDQFTFW
;
A
#
# COMPACT_ATOMS: atom_id res chain seq x y z
N MET A 1 48.98 51.16 -29.21
CA MET A 1 50.11 50.34 -29.66
C MET A 1 49.65 48.89 -29.64
N ASP A 2 49.48 48.16 -30.76
CA ASP A 2 49.59 48.56 -32.16
C ASP A 2 48.57 47.79 -33.03
N SER A 3 48.08 48.50 -34.05
CA SER A 3 47.74 48.07 -35.43
C SER A 3 48.44 46.79 -35.94
N GLU A 4 48.03 46.04 -36.96
CA GLU A 4 46.95 45.95 -37.96
C GLU A 4 47.32 44.70 -38.82
N LEU A 5 46.62 44.48 -39.96
CA LEU A 5 47.00 43.58 -41.09
C LEU A 5 46.65 42.08 -40.86
N ARG A 6 46.11 41.33 -41.84
CA ARG A 6 45.82 41.66 -43.26
C ARG A 6 44.74 40.75 -43.88
N ASN A 7 43.94 41.32 -44.78
CA ASN A 7 43.01 40.61 -45.68
C ASN A 7 43.70 39.62 -46.64
N ARG A 8 43.03 38.50 -46.98
CA ARG A 8 43.13 37.83 -48.31
C ARG A 8 41.85 37.08 -48.74
N LYS A 9 41.22 37.60 -49.79
CA LYS A 9 40.41 36.97 -50.87
C LYS A 9 40.72 37.81 -52.15
N PRO A 10 40.51 37.38 -53.42
CA PRO A 10 39.31 36.67 -53.92
C PRO A 10 39.54 35.59 -55.05
N ALA A 11 38.55 34.71 -55.35
CA ALA A 11 37.77 34.61 -56.63
C ALA A 11 38.31 33.58 -57.70
N PRO A 12 37.58 33.23 -58.79
CA PRO A 12 36.20 32.67 -58.85
C PRO A 12 35.98 31.56 -59.94
N GLY A 13 34.73 31.10 -60.15
CA GLY A 13 34.23 30.29 -61.29
C GLY A 13 33.59 28.95 -60.85
N ASP A 14 32.42 28.48 -61.34
CA ASP A 14 31.45 29.03 -62.30
C ASP A 14 29.99 28.75 -61.87
N THR A 15 29.10 29.55 -62.48
CA THR A 15 27.63 29.54 -62.63
C THR A 15 27.03 28.18 -63.07
N ASP A 16 25.76 27.81 -62.86
CA ASP A 16 24.46 28.46 -63.18
C ASP A 16 23.33 28.01 -62.19
N LEU A 17 22.38 28.85 -61.72
CA LEU A 17 21.04 29.22 -62.26
C LEU A 17 20.07 28.00 -62.43
N VAL A 18 18.76 27.96 -62.08
CA VAL A 18 17.63 28.91 -61.76
C VAL A 18 16.67 28.17 -60.77
N GLU A 19 16.26 28.69 -59.60
CA GLU A 19 15.05 29.52 -59.27
C GLU A 19 13.64 28.89 -59.51
N GLY A 20 12.70 29.01 -58.55
CA GLY A 20 11.31 28.52 -58.69
C GLY A 20 10.44 28.39 -57.41
N LEU A 21 9.89 29.51 -56.91
CA LEU A 21 8.74 29.60 -55.96
C LEU A 21 7.40 29.75 -56.77
N PRO A 22 6.14 29.81 -56.23
CA PRO A 22 5.70 30.17 -54.86
C PRO A 22 4.41 29.46 -54.27
N ALA A 23 3.95 29.98 -53.11
CA ALA A 23 2.71 29.76 -52.33
C ALA A 23 1.38 29.54 -53.13
N THR A 24 0.32 28.85 -52.67
CA THR A 24 -0.55 28.91 -51.45
C THR A 24 -1.45 27.63 -51.37
N GLY A 25 -2.38 27.33 -50.43
CA GLY A 25 -2.81 27.91 -49.13
C GLY A 25 -4.27 27.50 -48.72
N LEU A 26 -4.59 27.54 -47.41
CA LEU A 26 -5.91 27.41 -46.72
C LEU A 26 -6.75 26.10 -46.74
N SER A 27 -7.17 25.69 -45.52
CA SER A 27 -8.41 24.95 -45.14
C SER A 27 -8.56 23.47 -45.58
N THR A 28 -9.13 22.52 -44.83
CA THR A 28 -10.00 22.53 -43.63
C THR A 28 -9.80 21.23 -42.82
N ALA A 29 -10.39 21.11 -41.62
CA ALA A 29 -10.25 19.96 -40.71
C ALA A 29 -10.86 18.63 -41.22
N ASN A 30 -10.30 17.49 -40.78
CA ASN A 30 -11.09 16.40 -40.18
C ASN A 30 -10.27 15.33 -39.41
N THR A 31 -10.73 15.06 -38.19
CA THR A 31 -10.78 13.76 -37.47
C THR A 31 -9.78 12.64 -37.80
N HIS A 32 -8.82 12.42 -36.90
CA HIS A 32 -8.28 11.08 -36.64
C HIS A 32 -9.18 10.32 -35.67
N HIS A 33 -9.93 9.35 -36.17
CA HIS A 33 -10.50 8.29 -35.34
C HIS A 33 -9.43 7.23 -35.06
N HIS A 34 -9.07 7.00 -33.80
CA HIS A 34 -8.55 5.70 -33.38
C HIS A 34 -9.74 4.78 -33.08
N LEU A 35 -9.99 3.83 -33.99
CA LEU A 35 -10.98 2.79 -33.73
C LEU A 35 -10.44 1.74 -32.75
N SER A 36 -11.32 1.33 -31.87
CA SER A 36 -11.25 0.09 -31.09
C SER A 36 -11.06 -1.16 -31.97
N SER A 37 -10.32 -2.14 -31.48
CA SER A 37 -10.49 -3.54 -31.87
C SER A 37 -10.49 -4.46 -30.65
N SER A 38 -11.68 -4.72 -30.12
CA SER A 38 -12.00 -6.06 -29.62
C SER A 38 -11.68 -7.09 -30.70
N THR A 39 -11.23 -8.30 -30.35
CA THR A 39 -12.03 -9.52 -30.57
C THR A 39 -11.47 -10.67 -29.71
N THR A 40 -12.38 -11.45 -29.16
CA THR A 40 -12.18 -12.75 -28.52
C THR A 40 -11.76 -13.86 -29.49
N VAL A 41 -10.96 -14.82 -28.99
CA VAL A 41 -11.05 -16.28 -29.24
C VAL A 41 -11.09 -16.78 -30.70
N ALA A 42 -10.04 -17.51 -31.11
CA ALA A 42 -10.16 -18.90 -31.57
C ALA A 42 -8.79 -19.56 -31.82
N ALA A 43 -8.73 -20.88 -31.71
CA ALA A 43 -7.51 -21.68 -31.85
C ALA A 43 -7.07 -21.91 -33.31
N ALA A 44 -5.77 -22.14 -33.51
CA ALA A 44 -5.21 -22.74 -34.72
C ALA A 44 -4.35 -23.96 -34.34
N ALA A 45 -4.90 -25.16 -34.50
CA ALA A 45 -4.15 -26.41 -34.42
C ALA A 45 -3.57 -26.76 -35.80
N ALA A 46 -2.40 -27.39 -35.82
CA ALA A 46 -1.65 -27.68 -37.05
C ALA A 46 -2.32 -28.75 -37.94
N ALA A 47 -2.15 -28.61 -39.25
CA ALA A 47 -2.66 -29.55 -40.25
C ALA A 47 -1.72 -30.76 -40.44
N ALA A 48 -2.28 -31.97 -40.44
CA ALA A 48 -1.64 -33.16 -41.01
C ALA A 48 -2.67 -34.25 -41.41
N ALA A 49 -2.36 -34.98 -42.48
CA ALA A 49 -2.94 -36.27 -42.92
C ALA A 49 -4.37 -36.33 -43.50
N ASN A 50 -4.42 -36.37 -44.85
CA ASN A 50 -5.05 -37.40 -45.69
C ASN A 50 -6.34 -38.13 -45.21
N GLY A 51 -7.45 -37.77 -45.87
CA GLY A 51 -8.43 -38.64 -46.57
C GLY A 51 -8.74 -40.08 -46.09
N VAL A 52 -10.04 -40.32 -45.85
CA VAL A 52 -10.92 -41.33 -46.50
C VAL A 52 -12.32 -41.26 -45.84
N SER A 53 -13.38 -41.47 -46.63
CA SER A 53 -14.81 -41.38 -46.22
C SER A 53 -15.47 -42.80 -46.20
N PRO A 54 -16.81 -42.97 -46.06
CA PRO A 54 -17.53 -42.98 -44.77
C PRO A 54 -18.49 -44.19 -44.58
N SER A 55 -19.00 -44.42 -43.37
CA SER A 55 -20.26 -45.16 -43.03
C SER A 55 -20.42 -45.16 -41.50
N SER A 56 -21.52 -44.74 -40.83
CA SER A 56 -22.98 -45.00 -40.93
C SER A 56 -23.47 -46.15 -40.03
N ALA A 57 -24.63 -45.94 -39.37
CA ALA A 57 -25.33 -46.81 -38.39
C ALA A 57 -24.71 -46.84 -36.98
N SER A 58 -25.36 -46.47 -35.86
CA SER A 58 -26.75 -46.57 -35.35
C SER A 58 -27.09 -47.86 -34.60
N ALA A 59 -26.98 -47.82 -33.27
CA ALA A 59 -27.72 -48.65 -32.30
C ALA A 59 -27.51 -48.00 -30.90
N SER A 60 -28.45 -47.20 -30.39
CA SER A 60 -29.62 -47.64 -29.59
C SER A 60 -29.24 -48.32 -28.27
N ALA A 61 -29.42 -47.58 -27.17
CA ALA A 61 -29.47 -48.12 -25.81
C ALA A 61 -30.65 -49.11 -25.63
N PRO A 62 -30.72 -49.76 -24.47
CA PRO A 62 -31.80 -49.32 -23.57
C PRO A 62 -31.42 -49.17 -22.10
N ASP A 63 -32.17 -48.27 -21.46
CA ASP A 63 -32.38 -48.13 -20.02
C ASP A 63 -32.62 -49.48 -19.32
N ALA A 64 -31.92 -49.82 -18.23
CA ALA A 64 -32.00 -49.28 -16.86
C ALA A 64 -33.04 -50.00 -15.96
N SER A 65 -32.57 -50.52 -14.82
CA SER A 65 -33.33 -50.53 -13.55
C SER A 65 -32.47 -51.02 -12.37
N ASN A 66 -32.85 -50.52 -11.19
CA ASN A 66 -32.60 -51.05 -9.85
C ASN A 66 -31.21 -50.97 -9.18
N MET A 67 -31.08 -49.89 -8.41
CA MET A 67 -31.13 -49.90 -6.92
C MET A 67 -29.89 -50.32 -6.08
N THR A 68 -29.77 -49.57 -4.98
CA THR A 68 -29.14 -49.87 -3.68
C THR A 68 -27.62 -49.78 -3.46
N ARG A 69 -27.29 -48.89 -2.50
CA ARG A 69 -26.18 -48.96 -1.52
C ARG A 69 -24.73 -49.03 -2.05
N GLY A 70 -24.15 -47.85 -2.31
CA GLY A 70 -22.71 -47.64 -2.19
C GLY A 70 -22.32 -47.38 -0.74
N THR A 71 -21.63 -48.34 -0.12
CA THR A 71 -20.82 -48.08 1.09
C THR A 71 -19.56 -47.33 0.68
N HIS A 72 -19.14 -46.31 1.45
CA HIS A 72 -17.85 -45.66 1.22
C HIS A 72 -16.72 -46.65 1.51
N ALA A 73 -16.12 -47.20 0.44
CA ALA A 73 -14.93 -48.01 0.54
C ALA A 73 -13.72 -47.11 0.86
N ARG A 74 -13.04 -47.42 1.96
CA ARG A 74 -11.76 -46.82 2.36
C ARG A 74 -10.70 -47.27 1.35
N ILE A 75 -10.23 -46.35 0.49
CA ILE A 75 -9.08 -46.63 -0.36
C ILE A 75 -7.82 -46.63 0.52
N GLN A 76 -7.02 -47.68 0.40
CA GLN A 76 -5.82 -47.91 1.18
C GLN A 76 -4.60 -47.27 0.48
N SER A 77 -3.67 -46.73 1.26
CA SER A 77 -2.64 -45.77 0.84
C SER A 77 -1.39 -46.38 0.18
N ASP A 78 -1.48 -47.56 -0.43
CA ASP A 78 -0.29 -48.39 -0.76
C ASP A 78 -0.03 -48.60 -2.27
N ASP A 79 -0.82 -48.01 -3.18
CA ASP A 79 -0.70 -48.15 -4.65
C ASP A 79 -0.08 -46.90 -5.35
N LEU A 80 1.00 -46.34 -4.78
CA LEU A 80 1.73 -45.18 -5.34
C LEU A 80 3.20 -45.47 -5.68
N THR A 81 3.47 -46.55 -6.40
CA THR A 81 4.80 -46.82 -6.99
C THR A 81 4.74 -47.41 -8.40
N ASP A 82 4.27 -46.64 -9.38
CA ASP A 82 4.96 -46.47 -10.68
C ASP A 82 4.22 -45.46 -11.58
N PHE A 83 4.84 -44.32 -11.88
CA PHE A 83 4.40 -43.41 -12.95
C PHE A 83 5.43 -43.41 -14.08
N PRO A 84 5.06 -43.76 -15.32
CA PRO A 84 5.99 -43.70 -16.45
C PRO A 84 6.44 -42.27 -16.72
N VAL A 85 7.74 -42.03 -16.69
CA VAL A 85 8.34 -40.72 -17.02
C VAL A 85 8.03 -40.37 -18.47
N GLY A 86 7.11 -39.42 -18.69
CA GLY A 86 6.79 -38.89 -20.02
C GLY A 86 5.31 -38.58 -20.30
N SER A 87 4.36 -38.97 -19.43
CA SER A 87 2.95 -38.61 -19.62
C SER A 87 2.69 -37.14 -19.28
N LYS A 88 2.18 -36.38 -20.26
CA LYS A 88 1.64 -35.03 -19.98
C LYS A 88 0.34 -35.19 -19.20
N LEU A 89 0.25 -34.53 -18.04
CA LEU A 89 -0.97 -34.43 -17.25
C LEU A 89 -2.11 -33.88 -18.13
N THR A 90 -3.29 -34.49 -18.05
CA THR A 90 -4.49 -33.97 -18.72
C THR A 90 -4.90 -32.62 -18.12
N ALA A 91 -5.60 -31.77 -18.87
CA ALA A 91 -6.03 -30.46 -18.38
C ALA A 91 -6.83 -30.55 -17.06
N THR A 92 -7.67 -31.57 -16.91
CA THR A 92 -8.42 -31.84 -15.67
C THR A 92 -7.52 -32.31 -14.52
N GLN A 93 -6.46 -33.08 -14.79
CA GLN A 93 -5.46 -33.43 -13.77
C GLN A 93 -4.60 -32.22 -13.40
N GLN A 94 -4.25 -31.34 -14.35
CA GLN A 94 -3.56 -30.08 -14.05
C GLN A 94 -4.45 -29.13 -13.25
N GLU A 95 -5.75 -29.04 -13.56
CA GLU A 95 -6.71 -28.24 -12.80
C GLU A 95 -6.93 -28.82 -11.39
N ASN A 96 -6.99 -30.14 -11.25
CA ASN A 96 -7.10 -30.81 -9.95
C ASN A 96 -5.81 -30.69 -9.14
N LEU A 97 -4.62 -30.84 -9.74
CA LEU A 97 -3.34 -30.59 -9.07
C LEU A 97 -3.14 -29.10 -8.74
N ALA A 98 -3.67 -28.18 -9.55
CA ALA A 98 -3.68 -26.75 -9.24
C ALA A 98 -4.64 -26.45 -8.08
N LYS A 99 -5.82 -27.08 -8.04
CA LYS A 99 -6.74 -26.99 -6.88
C LYS A 99 -6.11 -27.59 -5.63
N GLU A 100 -5.53 -28.79 -5.72
CA GLU A 100 -4.90 -29.50 -4.60
C GLU A 100 -3.66 -28.78 -4.07
N SER A 101 -2.85 -28.15 -4.93
CA SER A 101 -1.72 -27.29 -4.50
C SER A 101 -2.14 -25.91 -3.99
N VAL A 102 -3.30 -25.39 -4.40
CA VAL A 102 -3.93 -24.19 -3.81
C VAL A 102 -4.64 -24.52 -2.47
N GLU A 103 -5.13 -25.74 -2.29
CA GLU A 103 -5.75 -26.26 -1.06
C GLU A 103 -4.73 -26.76 -0.02
N THR A 104 -3.49 -27.09 -0.42
CA THR A 104 -2.42 -27.55 0.48
C THR A 104 -1.43 -26.43 0.82
N ALA A 105 -1.93 -25.37 1.47
CA ALA A 105 -1.06 -24.35 2.05
C ALA A 105 -0.14 -24.93 3.14
N TYR A 106 1.17 -24.74 3.01
CA TYR A 106 2.15 -25.15 4.02
C TYR A 106 2.49 -24.00 4.98
N GLY A 107 2.33 -24.27 6.27
CA GLY A 107 2.59 -23.35 7.36
C GLY A 107 3.93 -23.66 8.03
N LYS A 108 4.62 -22.63 8.51
CA LYS A 108 5.91 -22.70 9.18
C LYS A 108 5.86 -21.97 10.52
N THR A 109 6.00 -22.74 11.59
CA THR A 109 6.07 -22.21 12.96
C THR A 109 7.36 -21.40 13.19
N PRO A 110 7.41 -20.50 14.19
CA PRO A 110 8.65 -19.81 14.57
C PRO A 110 9.79 -20.74 15.00
N GLY A 111 9.48 -21.99 15.39
CA GLY A 111 10.45 -23.04 15.69
C GLY A 111 10.99 -23.78 14.46
N GLY A 112 10.51 -23.45 13.26
CA GLY A 112 10.92 -24.09 12.01
C GLY A 112 10.17 -25.37 11.64
N VAL A 113 9.22 -25.83 12.47
CA VAL A 113 8.33 -26.95 12.13
C VAL A 113 7.39 -26.53 11.00
N ILE A 114 7.39 -27.31 9.92
CA ILE A 114 6.48 -27.17 8.78
C ILE A 114 5.29 -28.11 8.99
N PHE A 115 4.09 -27.65 8.68
CA PHE A 115 2.84 -28.40 8.78
C PHE A 115 1.89 -28.04 7.63
N ARG A 116 0.99 -28.95 7.25
CA ARG A 116 -0.15 -28.59 6.37
C ARG A 116 -1.10 -27.73 7.18
N VAL A 117 -1.48 -26.56 6.66
CA VAL A 117 -2.48 -25.70 7.29
C VAL A 117 -3.87 -26.24 6.95
N PRO A 118 -4.69 -26.62 7.95
CA PRO A 118 -6.07 -27.04 7.72
C PRO A 118 -6.92 -25.93 7.12
N VAL A 119 -7.88 -26.29 6.27
CA VAL A 119 -8.77 -25.34 5.60
C VAL A 119 -9.74 -24.73 6.61
N THR A 120 -9.82 -23.40 6.64
CA THR A 120 -10.75 -22.66 7.49
C THR A 120 -11.79 -21.93 6.66
N LYS A 121 -12.95 -21.63 7.25
CA LYS A 121 -14.08 -21.00 6.54
C LYS A 121 -14.29 -19.55 6.98
N ASP A 122 -14.81 -18.76 6.04
CA ASP A 122 -15.22 -17.37 6.25
C ASP A 122 -16.26 -17.30 7.37
N MET A 123 -15.94 -16.54 8.42
CA MET A 123 -16.78 -16.26 9.58
C MET A 123 -18.20 -15.81 9.22
N VAL A 124 -18.42 -15.04 8.16
CA VAL A 124 -19.78 -14.62 7.77
C VAL A 124 -20.60 -15.84 7.35
N SER A 125 -19.97 -16.78 6.63
CA SER A 125 -20.60 -18.05 6.25
C SER A 125 -20.81 -18.96 7.47
N GLU A 126 -19.83 -19.05 8.37
CA GLU A 126 -19.90 -19.89 9.57
C GLU A 126 -20.97 -19.41 10.56
N ILE A 127 -21.05 -18.11 10.84
CA ILE A 127 -21.95 -17.56 11.85
C ILE A 127 -23.41 -17.59 11.36
N PHE A 128 -23.69 -17.26 10.10
CA PHE A 128 -25.07 -17.15 9.60
C PHE A 128 -25.66 -18.41 8.96
N ASP A 129 -24.86 -19.42 8.58
CA ASP A 129 -25.37 -20.69 8.05
C ASP A 129 -26.06 -21.52 9.16
N MET A 130 -27.39 -21.54 9.19
CA MET A 130 -28.17 -22.28 10.19
C MET A 130 -28.13 -23.81 10.01
N SER A 131 -27.58 -24.33 8.91
CA SER A 131 -27.53 -25.77 8.63
C SER A 131 -26.43 -26.49 9.43
N LYS A 132 -25.42 -25.75 9.91
CA LYS A 132 -24.25 -26.29 10.61
C LYS A 132 -24.41 -26.21 12.14
N LYS A 133 -23.75 -27.15 12.84
CA LYS A 133 -23.59 -27.06 14.30
C LYS A 133 -22.79 -25.81 14.64
N LYS A 134 -23.21 -25.10 15.68
CA LYS A 134 -22.58 -23.87 16.17
C LYS A 134 -21.69 -24.17 17.36
N SER A 135 -20.53 -23.56 17.41
CA SER A 135 -19.69 -23.52 18.61
C SER A 135 -20.39 -22.77 19.74
N ALA A 136 -19.98 -23.01 20.99
CA ALA A 136 -20.40 -22.18 22.12
C ALA A 136 -20.01 -20.71 21.91
N PHE A 137 -18.85 -20.42 21.33
CA PHE A 137 -18.40 -19.07 20.94
C PHE A 137 -19.31 -18.42 19.89
N ASP A 138 -19.79 -19.18 18.90
CA ASP A 138 -20.75 -18.67 17.90
C ASP A 138 -22.08 -18.33 18.57
N ILE A 139 -22.58 -19.21 19.45
CA ILE A 139 -23.83 -19.02 20.20
C ILE A 139 -23.71 -17.81 21.12
N ILE A 140 -22.58 -17.62 21.81
CA ILE A 140 -22.31 -16.43 22.64
C ILE A 140 -22.31 -15.18 21.77
N THR A 141 -21.61 -15.20 20.63
CA THR A 141 -21.54 -14.06 19.71
C THR A 141 -22.91 -13.66 19.20
N LEU A 142 -23.69 -14.62 18.69
CA LEU A 142 -25.06 -14.43 18.22
C LEU A 142 -26.01 -13.99 19.34
N ALA A 143 -25.87 -14.51 20.55
CA ALA A 143 -26.70 -14.13 21.70
C ALA A 143 -26.42 -12.68 22.15
N VAL A 144 -25.15 -12.27 22.19
CA VAL A 144 -24.76 -10.88 22.53
C VAL A 144 -25.23 -9.91 21.45
N MET A 145 -25.07 -10.23 20.16
CA MET A 145 -25.61 -9.44 19.05
C MET A 145 -27.14 -9.35 19.10
N GLY A 146 -27.83 -10.48 19.27
CA GLY A 146 -29.29 -10.55 19.35
C GLY A 146 -29.85 -9.75 20.53
N PHE A 147 -29.17 -9.80 21.68
CA PHE A 147 -29.51 -8.97 22.84
C PHE A 147 -29.32 -7.48 22.58
N GLN A 148 -28.23 -7.07 21.92
CA GLN A 148 -28.03 -5.68 21.51
C GLN A 148 -29.13 -5.21 20.54
N ILE A 149 -29.49 -6.02 19.54
CA ILE A 149 -30.55 -5.70 18.59
C ILE A 149 -31.91 -5.59 19.33
N LEU A 150 -32.20 -6.48 20.27
CA LEU A 150 -33.39 -6.40 21.12
C LEU A 150 -33.44 -5.11 21.95
N LEU A 151 -32.30 -4.70 22.54
CA LEU A 151 -32.19 -3.41 23.26
C LEU A 151 -32.43 -2.21 22.34
N PHE A 152 -32.02 -2.26 21.06
CA PHE A 152 -32.27 -1.18 20.11
C PHE A 152 -33.76 -0.93 19.84
N PHE A 153 -34.56 -2.00 19.77
CA PHE A 153 -36.01 -1.91 19.54
C PHE A 153 -36.83 -1.66 20.80
N THR A 154 -36.33 -2.05 21.98
CA THR A 154 -37.07 -1.92 23.26
C THR A 154 -36.76 -0.62 24.01
N LEU A 155 -35.59 0.01 23.83
CA LEU A 155 -35.21 1.20 24.59
C LEU A 155 -35.71 2.53 24.00
N PRO A 156 -36.09 3.51 24.84
CA PRO A 156 -36.40 4.86 24.40
C PRO A 156 -35.25 5.55 23.66
N THR A 157 -35.57 6.44 22.72
CA THR A 157 -34.59 7.10 21.82
C THR A 157 -33.43 7.78 22.55
N THR A 158 -33.66 8.43 23.69
CA THR A 158 -32.59 9.07 24.48
C THR A 158 -31.61 8.06 25.05
N TRP A 159 -32.09 6.95 25.59
CA TRP A 159 -31.25 5.91 26.20
C TRP A 159 -30.44 5.14 25.15
N LYS A 160 -31.08 4.71 24.05
CA LYS A 160 -30.38 3.97 23.00
C LYS A 160 -29.24 4.76 22.36
N ARG A 161 -29.41 6.08 22.14
CA ARG A 161 -28.36 6.95 21.57
C ARG A 161 -27.05 6.94 22.35
N TRP A 162 -27.13 7.02 23.68
CA TRP A 162 -25.97 7.01 24.56
C TRP A 162 -25.45 5.59 24.84
N LEU A 163 -26.35 4.61 24.99
CA LEU A 163 -25.97 3.21 25.18
C LEU A 163 -25.19 2.67 23.98
N PHE A 164 -25.69 2.84 22.75
CA PHE A 164 -24.98 2.35 21.57
C PHE A 164 -23.72 3.14 21.24
N LEU A 165 -23.64 4.43 21.63
CA LEU A 165 -22.37 5.15 21.59
C LEU A 165 -21.34 4.50 22.52
N PHE A 166 -21.70 4.23 23.78
CA PHE A 166 -20.81 3.59 24.74
C PHE A 166 -20.42 2.18 24.31
N LEU A 167 -21.39 1.35 23.90
CA LEU A 167 -21.13 -0.01 23.43
C LEU A 167 -20.24 -0.03 22.17
N PHE A 168 -20.50 0.86 21.21
CA PHE A 168 -19.63 0.97 20.03
C PHE A 168 -18.20 1.38 20.43
N LEU A 169 -18.03 2.39 21.28
CA LEU A 169 -16.70 2.80 21.74
C LEU A 169 -15.99 1.69 22.54
N PHE A 170 -16.73 0.88 23.31
CA PHE A 170 -16.20 -0.29 24.01
C PHE A 170 -15.70 -1.36 23.03
N TRP A 171 -16.52 -1.79 22.07
CA TRP A 171 -16.13 -2.81 21.09
C TRP A 171 -15.03 -2.30 20.16
N ARG A 172 -15.07 -1.01 19.78
CA ARG A 172 -14.02 -0.34 19.00
C ARG A 172 -12.68 -0.29 19.73
N ALA A 173 -12.69 0.02 21.03
CA ALA A 173 -11.50 -0.08 21.87
C ALA A 173 -11.02 -1.54 22.01
N GLY A 174 -11.94 -2.49 22.15
CA GLY A 174 -11.64 -3.92 22.11
C GLY A 174 -10.94 -4.35 20.81
N TYR A 175 -11.42 -3.87 19.67
CA TYR A 175 -10.89 -4.18 18.34
C TYR A 175 -9.52 -3.54 18.10
N ASN A 176 -9.39 -2.21 18.22
CA ASN A 176 -8.13 -1.53 17.88
C ASN A 176 -7.09 -1.53 19.01
N ALA A 177 -7.49 -1.39 20.28
CA ALA A 177 -6.55 -1.37 21.41
C ALA A 177 -6.41 -2.73 22.10
N GLY A 178 -7.51 -3.47 22.28
CA GLY A 178 -7.53 -4.79 22.93
C GLY A 178 -6.79 -5.84 22.10
N LEU A 179 -7.27 -6.15 20.90
CA LEU A 179 -6.59 -7.07 19.98
C LEU A 179 -5.19 -6.55 19.62
N GLY A 180 -5.05 -5.24 19.39
CA GLY A 180 -3.74 -4.60 19.14
C GLY A 180 -2.70 -4.85 20.23
N TYR A 181 -3.10 -4.81 21.51
CA TYR A 181 -2.22 -5.14 22.63
C TYR A 181 -1.87 -6.64 22.67
N LEU A 182 -2.84 -7.53 22.45
CA LEU A 182 -2.61 -8.98 22.40
C LEU A 182 -1.67 -9.36 21.25
N LEU A 183 -1.91 -8.82 20.05
CA LEU A 183 -1.08 -8.99 18.86
C LEU A 183 0.33 -8.41 19.08
N LYS A 184 0.48 -7.24 19.70
CA LYS A 184 1.79 -6.69 20.03
C LYS A 184 2.57 -7.58 21.00
N LEU A 185 1.95 -8.07 22.07
CA LEU A 185 2.57 -9.05 22.99
C LEU A 185 2.94 -10.35 22.28
N GLN A 186 2.11 -10.81 21.35
CA GLN A 186 2.36 -12.00 20.54
C GLN A 186 3.52 -11.78 19.55
N SER A 187 3.60 -10.63 18.87
CA SER A 187 4.70 -10.28 17.96
C SER A 187 6.04 -10.12 18.70
N GLU A 188 6.05 -9.46 19.86
CA GLU A 188 7.26 -9.20 20.63
C GLU A 188 7.76 -10.42 21.41
N ARG A 189 6.85 -11.15 22.07
CA ARG A 189 7.17 -12.15 23.10
C ARG A 189 6.52 -13.53 22.89
N ARG A 190 5.75 -13.71 21.81
CA ARG A 190 4.89 -14.90 21.56
C ARG A 190 3.98 -15.23 22.76
N ALA A 191 3.50 -14.20 23.44
CA ALA A 191 2.85 -14.30 24.75
C ALA A 191 1.59 -15.20 24.76
N LEU A 192 0.75 -15.15 23.73
CA LEU A 192 -0.47 -15.98 23.68
C LEU A 192 -0.13 -17.47 23.62
N VAL A 193 0.83 -17.82 22.76
CA VAL A 193 1.34 -19.20 22.62
C VAL A 193 2.08 -19.64 23.89
N ALA A 194 2.85 -18.73 24.51
CA ALA A 194 3.53 -18.99 25.78
C ALA A 194 2.52 -19.29 26.91
N TRP A 195 1.46 -18.49 27.06
CA TRP A 195 0.41 -18.73 28.07
C TRP A 195 -0.37 -20.02 27.81
N ALA A 196 -0.66 -20.35 26.55
CA ALA A 196 -1.29 -21.61 26.19
C ALA A 196 -0.42 -22.82 26.57
N ARG A 197 0.90 -22.74 26.33
CA ARG A 197 1.90 -23.76 26.67
C ARG A 197 2.11 -23.89 28.18
N GLU A 198 2.23 -22.76 28.88
CA GLU A 198 2.42 -22.69 30.33
C GLU A 198 1.24 -23.32 31.07
N LYS A 199 0.01 -22.94 30.71
CA LYS A 199 -1.24 -23.48 31.28
C LYS A 199 -1.57 -24.89 30.78
N GLY A 200 -0.94 -25.35 29.69
CA GLY A 200 -1.18 -26.69 29.13
C GLY A 200 -2.58 -26.90 28.56
N ILE A 201 -3.26 -25.83 28.10
CA ILE A 201 -4.68 -25.92 27.66
C ILE A 201 -4.87 -26.80 26.42
N PHE A 202 -3.81 -27.00 25.63
CA PHE A 202 -3.78 -27.88 24.46
C PHE A 202 -3.02 -29.21 24.73
N ASP A 203 -2.64 -29.48 25.98
CA ASP A 203 -1.93 -30.70 26.39
C ASP A 203 -2.90 -31.68 27.05
N LYS A 204 -3.08 -32.86 26.45
CA LYS A 204 -3.96 -33.93 26.93
C LYS A 204 -3.68 -34.36 28.38
N THR A 205 -2.43 -34.25 28.84
CA THR A 205 -2.01 -34.66 30.19
C THR A 205 -2.18 -33.55 31.24
N ARG A 206 -2.20 -32.28 30.83
CA ARG A 206 -2.19 -31.11 31.74
C ARG A 206 -3.45 -30.24 31.68
N GLY A 207 -4.16 -30.22 30.55
CA GLY A 207 -5.29 -29.32 30.30
C GLY A 207 -6.61 -29.74 30.94
N GLY A 208 -6.78 -31.01 31.29
CA GLY A 208 -7.96 -31.52 31.98
C GLY A 208 -9.27 -31.14 31.28
N PRO A 209 -10.28 -30.61 32.00
CA PRO A 209 -11.56 -30.21 31.40
C PRO A 209 -11.45 -29.15 30.30
N TRP A 210 -10.44 -28.27 30.35
CA TRP A 210 -10.25 -27.22 29.34
C TRP A 210 -9.78 -27.79 28.00
N TYR A 211 -8.94 -28.83 28.03
CA TYR A 211 -8.49 -29.53 26.82
C TYR A 211 -9.67 -30.21 26.11
N GLU A 212 -10.48 -31.00 26.82
CA GLU A 212 -11.64 -31.69 26.22
C GLU A 212 -12.68 -30.69 25.68
N TRP A 213 -12.96 -29.60 26.41
CA TRP A 213 -13.88 -28.56 25.95
C TRP A 213 -13.36 -27.81 24.73
N LEU A 214 -12.11 -27.34 24.74
CA LEU A 214 -11.49 -26.67 23.58
C LEU A 214 -11.38 -27.58 22.37
N LYS A 215 -11.18 -28.89 22.58
CA LYS A 215 -11.13 -29.88 21.51
C LYS A 215 -12.47 -30.01 20.80
N VAL A 216 -13.56 -30.23 21.55
CA VAL A 216 -14.91 -30.26 20.98
C VAL A 216 -15.24 -28.94 20.27
N GLU A 217 -14.90 -27.81 20.90
CA GLU A 217 -15.21 -26.49 20.39
C GLU A 217 -14.47 -26.17 19.08
N LEU A 218 -13.14 -26.21 19.07
CA LEU A 218 -12.34 -25.86 17.89
C LEU A 218 -12.51 -26.87 16.75
N SER A 219 -12.64 -28.16 17.04
CA SER A 219 -12.92 -29.16 16.00
C SER A 219 -14.34 -29.08 15.43
N SER A 220 -15.30 -28.45 16.13
CA SER A 220 -16.67 -28.32 15.59
C SER A 220 -16.79 -27.38 14.39
N LYS A 221 -15.82 -26.49 14.20
CA LYS A 221 -15.78 -25.49 13.11
C LYS A 221 -14.91 -25.93 11.90
N MET A 222 -14.12 -27.01 12.06
CA MET A 222 -13.18 -27.47 11.04
C MET A 222 -13.71 -28.62 10.18
N GLU A 223 -12.97 -28.97 9.14
CA GLU A 223 -13.21 -30.16 8.31
C GLU A 223 -12.37 -31.35 8.77
N ASP A 224 -12.48 -32.48 8.05
CA ASP A 224 -11.81 -33.74 8.37
C ASP A 224 -10.27 -33.69 8.22
N ASP A 225 -9.72 -32.57 7.75
CA ASP A 225 -8.28 -32.32 7.59
C ASP A 225 -7.61 -31.74 8.86
N TYR A 226 -8.39 -31.35 9.87
CA TYR A 226 -7.90 -30.85 11.16
C TYR A 226 -7.91 -31.92 12.25
N ASP A 227 -6.73 -32.19 12.82
CA ASP A 227 -6.59 -32.91 14.08
C ASP A 227 -5.98 -32.01 15.17
N PHE A 228 -6.76 -31.79 16.23
CA PHE A 228 -6.41 -30.99 17.39
C PHE A 228 -5.13 -31.47 18.11
N ASP A 229 -4.85 -32.78 18.11
CA ASP A 229 -3.73 -33.36 18.86
C ASP A 229 -2.39 -33.27 18.12
N THR A 230 -2.41 -33.22 16.79
CA THR A 230 -1.21 -33.14 15.93
C THR A 230 -0.94 -31.72 15.39
N ALA A 231 -1.95 -30.86 15.36
CA ALA A 231 -1.78 -29.46 14.97
C ALA A 231 -0.80 -28.71 15.90
N PRO A 232 0.10 -27.85 15.38
CA PRO A 232 0.99 -27.07 16.21
C PRO A 232 0.26 -26.15 17.19
N ILE A 233 0.85 -25.95 18.38
CA ILE A 233 0.27 -25.09 19.40
C ILE A 233 0.06 -23.65 18.91
N GLU A 234 0.91 -23.16 18.01
CA GLU A 234 0.76 -21.87 17.33
C GLU A 234 -0.56 -21.79 16.53
N PHE A 235 -0.94 -22.87 15.82
CA PHE A 235 -2.19 -22.94 15.06
C PHE A 235 -3.41 -23.00 15.99
N ASN A 236 -3.41 -23.91 16.98
CA ASN A 236 -4.53 -24.03 17.92
C ASN A 236 -4.74 -22.75 18.76
N THR A 237 -3.65 -22.04 19.11
CA THR A 237 -3.73 -20.72 19.77
C THR A 237 -4.31 -19.67 18.82
N TRP A 238 -3.95 -19.68 17.53
CA TRP A 238 -4.54 -18.79 16.53
C TRP A 238 -6.04 -19.06 16.34
N LEU A 239 -6.48 -20.32 16.28
CA LEU A 239 -7.90 -20.67 16.19
C LEU A 239 -8.73 -20.17 17.37
N LEU A 240 -8.17 -20.27 18.59
CA LEU A 240 -8.81 -19.72 19.79
C LEU A 240 -8.82 -18.18 19.76
N TYR A 241 -7.77 -17.56 19.24
CA TYR A 241 -7.72 -16.11 19.01
C TYR A 241 -8.78 -15.65 17.99
N ARG A 242 -9.03 -16.40 16.92
CA ARG A 242 -10.11 -16.11 15.95
C ARG A 242 -11.48 -15.96 16.62
N GLN A 243 -11.83 -16.86 17.55
CA GLN A 243 -13.13 -16.80 18.23
C GLN A 243 -13.31 -15.49 19.05
N LEU A 244 -12.20 -14.94 19.58
CA LEU A 244 -12.20 -13.64 20.24
C LEU A 244 -12.34 -12.49 19.23
N VAL A 245 -11.69 -12.59 18.07
CA VAL A 245 -11.83 -11.61 16.98
C VAL A 245 -13.27 -11.59 16.46
N ASP A 246 -13.89 -12.74 16.21
CA ASP A 246 -15.27 -12.88 15.73
C ASP A 246 -16.25 -12.20 16.68
N LEU A 247 -16.14 -12.51 17.98
CA LEU A 247 -16.93 -11.89 19.04
C LEU A 247 -16.80 -10.36 19.02
N ILE A 248 -15.58 -9.84 18.93
CA ILE A 248 -15.34 -8.39 18.97
C ILE A 248 -15.81 -7.71 17.68
N LEU A 249 -15.47 -8.25 16.51
CA LEU A 249 -15.73 -7.66 15.19
C LEU A 249 -17.23 -7.61 14.87
N MET A 250 -17.96 -8.69 15.15
CA MET A 250 -19.41 -8.76 14.89
C MET A 250 -20.20 -7.82 15.80
N ASN A 251 -19.76 -7.64 17.05
CA ASN A 251 -20.39 -6.72 17.99
C ASN A 251 -19.99 -5.25 17.74
N ASP A 252 -18.76 -4.96 17.34
CA ASP A 252 -18.35 -3.62 16.86
C ASP A 252 -19.24 -3.17 15.68
N PHE A 253 -19.38 -4.01 14.66
CA PHE A 253 -20.23 -3.71 13.50
C PHE A 253 -21.70 -3.53 13.89
N THR A 254 -22.25 -4.46 14.67
CA THR A 254 -23.67 -4.43 15.08
C THR A 254 -23.98 -3.20 15.93
N THR A 255 -23.13 -2.87 16.90
CA THR A 255 -23.30 -1.68 17.74
C THR A 255 -23.09 -0.38 16.97
N TYR A 256 -22.19 -0.34 15.97
CA TYR A 256 -22.07 0.80 15.06
C TYR A 256 -23.37 1.05 14.27
N VAL A 257 -23.98 0.00 13.70
CA VAL A 257 -25.23 0.12 12.93
C VAL A 257 -26.39 0.57 13.84
N CYS A 258 -26.54 -0.04 15.01
CA CYS A 258 -27.54 0.39 16.01
C CYS A 258 -27.30 1.83 16.50
N PHE A 259 -26.05 2.22 16.73
CA PHE A 259 -25.67 3.60 17.05
C PHE A 259 -26.10 4.54 15.92
N ALA A 260 -25.68 4.30 14.68
CA ALA A 260 -25.97 5.17 13.55
C ALA A 260 -27.49 5.34 13.32
N LEU A 261 -28.26 4.24 13.35
CA LEU A 261 -29.72 4.28 13.21
C LEU A 261 -30.41 5.01 14.38
N SER A 262 -29.84 5.00 15.59
CA SER A 262 -30.41 5.74 16.74
C SER A 262 -30.33 7.27 16.58
N TRP A 263 -29.42 7.75 15.72
CA TRP A 263 -29.19 9.15 15.39
C TRP A 263 -29.75 9.56 14.03
N LEU A 264 -30.54 8.71 13.36
CA LEU A 264 -31.19 9.00 12.08
C LEU A 264 -32.01 10.31 12.16
N SER A 265 -31.72 11.22 11.24
CA SER A 265 -32.35 12.53 11.17
C SER A 265 -32.73 12.93 9.74
N PHE A 266 -33.83 13.68 9.66
CA PHE A 266 -34.34 14.30 8.44
C PHE A 266 -34.30 15.81 8.64
N PRO A 267 -33.23 16.50 8.21
CA PRO A 267 -33.12 17.94 8.32
C PRO A 267 -34.31 18.64 7.66
N ALA A 268 -34.96 19.54 8.39
CA ALA A 268 -36.04 20.35 7.86
C ALA A 268 -35.48 21.43 6.92
N GLY A 269 -36.18 21.70 5.82
CA GLY A 269 -35.80 22.76 4.86
C GLY A 269 -34.83 22.33 3.75
N SER A 270 -34.23 21.14 3.79
CA SER A 270 -33.56 20.57 2.61
C SER A 270 -34.61 20.09 1.60
N GLY A 271 -34.53 20.58 0.36
CA GLY A 271 -35.43 20.13 -0.72
C GLY A 271 -35.27 18.65 -1.05
N PHE A 272 -36.31 18.03 -1.63
CA PHE A 272 -36.35 16.60 -1.98
C PHE A 272 -35.07 16.10 -2.67
N PHE A 273 -34.57 16.84 -3.67
CA PHE A 273 -33.34 16.52 -4.39
C PHE A 273 -32.10 16.44 -3.49
N SER A 274 -32.00 17.27 -2.45
CA SER A 274 -30.89 17.21 -1.49
C SER A 274 -30.94 15.94 -0.65
N HIS A 275 -32.12 15.51 -0.21
CA HIS A 275 -32.28 14.22 0.47
C HIS A 275 -31.97 13.06 -0.48
N LEU A 276 -32.47 13.09 -1.71
CA LEU A 276 -32.25 12.04 -2.71
C LEU A 276 -30.76 11.87 -3.02
N LEU A 277 -30.04 12.96 -3.34
CA LEU A 277 -28.59 12.93 -3.59
C LEU A 277 -27.80 12.42 -2.37
N ARG A 278 -28.21 12.81 -1.16
CA ARG A 278 -27.58 12.37 0.10
C ARG A 278 -27.72 10.86 0.32
N TRP A 279 -28.92 10.32 0.08
CA TRP A 279 -29.18 8.89 0.22
C TRP A 279 -28.50 8.07 -0.90
N ILE A 280 -28.54 8.53 -2.15
CA ILE A 280 -27.85 7.88 -3.27
C ILE A 280 -26.33 7.87 -3.04
N GLY A 281 -25.73 9.03 -2.72
CA GLY A 281 -24.29 9.13 -2.46
C GLY A 281 -23.85 8.28 -1.27
N GLY A 282 -24.65 8.25 -0.20
CA GLY A 282 -24.37 7.40 0.96
C GLY A 282 -24.49 5.91 0.66
N LEU A 283 -25.51 5.50 -0.12
CA LEU A 283 -25.67 4.12 -0.56
C LEU A 283 -24.52 3.67 -1.47
N ILE A 284 -24.08 4.52 -2.41
CA ILE A 284 -22.91 4.25 -3.27
C ILE A 284 -21.66 4.01 -2.41
N LEU A 285 -21.41 4.85 -1.40
CA LEU A 285 -20.28 4.68 -0.49
C LEU A 285 -20.36 3.40 0.35
N VAL A 286 -21.56 2.96 0.75
CA VAL A 286 -21.77 1.68 1.46
C VAL A 286 -21.57 0.48 0.53
N LEU A 287 -22.11 0.52 -0.69
CA LEU A 287 -21.92 -0.56 -1.68
C LEU A 287 -20.46 -0.70 -2.10
N PHE A 288 -19.77 0.42 -2.34
CA PHE A 288 -18.33 0.46 -2.59
C PHE A 288 -17.54 -0.13 -1.40
N ASN A 289 -17.95 0.17 -0.16
CA ASN A 289 -17.31 -0.38 1.02
C ASN A 289 -17.45 -1.91 1.12
N ILE A 290 -18.65 -2.44 0.85
CA ILE A 290 -18.91 -3.88 0.83
C ILE A 290 -18.05 -4.54 -0.26
N TRP A 291 -18.01 -3.98 -1.46
CA TRP A 291 -17.16 -4.48 -2.54
C TRP A 291 -15.67 -4.50 -2.16
N VAL A 292 -15.14 -3.39 -1.60
CA VAL A 292 -13.74 -3.33 -1.11
C VAL A 292 -13.46 -4.42 -0.08
N LYS A 293 -14.37 -4.69 0.86
CA LYS A 293 -14.18 -5.70 1.91
C LYS A 293 -14.23 -7.12 1.35
N LEU A 294 -15.17 -7.41 0.46
CA LEU A 294 -15.29 -8.72 -0.18
C LEU A 294 -14.10 -9.03 -1.10
N ASP A 295 -13.67 -8.05 -1.90
CA ASP A 295 -12.52 -8.23 -2.79
C ASP A 295 -11.20 -8.33 -2.01
N ALA A 296 -11.03 -7.52 -0.96
CA ALA A 296 -9.86 -7.67 -0.09
C ALA A 296 -9.82 -9.05 0.60
N HIS A 297 -10.96 -9.56 1.09
CA HIS A 297 -11.05 -10.89 1.67
C HIS A 297 -10.76 -12.00 0.65
N ARG A 298 -11.22 -11.86 -0.60
CA ARG A 298 -10.91 -12.77 -1.71
C ARG A 298 -9.39 -12.93 -1.90
N VAL A 299 -8.63 -11.85 -1.79
CA VAL A 299 -7.16 -11.84 -1.96
C VAL A 299 -6.45 -12.39 -0.72
N VAL A 300 -6.69 -11.81 0.46
CA VAL A 300 -5.88 -12.10 1.66
C VAL A 300 -6.24 -13.41 2.37
N LYS A 301 -7.46 -13.92 2.17
CA LYS A 301 -8.05 -15.08 2.85
C LYS A 301 -8.14 -14.91 4.38
N ASP A 302 -8.78 -15.89 5.03
CA ASP A 302 -8.87 -16.01 6.49
C ASP A 302 -7.53 -15.79 7.21
N PHE A 303 -6.44 -16.39 6.70
CA PHE A 303 -5.15 -16.38 7.39
C PHE A 303 -4.68 -14.95 7.71
N ALA A 304 -4.63 -14.07 6.72
CA ALA A 304 -4.22 -12.68 6.93
C ALA A 304 -5.36 -11.80 7.46
N TRP A 305 -6.63 -12.11 7.19
CA TRP A 305 -7.77 -11.41 7.79
C TRP A 305 -7.78 -11.52 9.34
N TYR A 306 -7.28 -12.64 9.87
CA TYR A 306 -7.14 -12.90 11.31
C TYR A 306 -5.70 -12.75 11.84
N TRP A 307 -4.82 -12.01 11.15
CA TRP A 307 -3.44 -11.75 11.58
C TRP A 307 -2.64 -13.02 11.93
N GLY A 308 -2.79 -14.08 11.13
CA GLY A 308 -2.18 -15.38 11.40
C GLY A 308 -0.64 -15.38 11.42
N ASP A 309 -0.01 -14.42 10.73
CA ASP A 309 1.45 -14.22 10.70
C ASP A 309 2.06 -13.83 12.06
N PHE A 310 1.24 -13.30 12.98
CA PHE A 310 1.59 -13.15 14.39
C PHE A 310 1.80 -14.50 15.11
N PHE A 311 1.35 -15.63 14.54
CA PHE A 311 1.45 -16.96 15.15
C PHE A 311 2.40 -17.88 14.37
N PHE A 312 2.21 -18.01 13.06
CA PHE A 312 3.00 -18.84 12.15
C PHE A 312 2.98 -18.23 10.74
N LEU A 313 3.98 -18.51 9.91
CA LEU A 313 4.01 -18.02 8.53
C LEU A 313 3.37 -19.05 7.59
N ILE A 314 2.86 -18.63 6.43
CA ILE A 314 2.43 -19.54 5.35
C ILE A 314 3.26 -19.23 4.10
N GLU A 315 3.71 -20.27 3.40
CA GLU A 315 4.32 -20.17 2.08
C GLU A 315 3.21 -20.05 1.01
N GLN A 316 2.58 -18.88 0.93
CA GLN A 316 1.54 -18.55 -0.06
C GLN A 316 1.94 -17.32 -0.88
N SER A 317 1.95 -17.47 -2.20
CA SER A 317 2.08 -16.34 -3.13
C SER A 317 0.75 -15.59 -3.19
N LEU A 318 0.65 -14.49 -2.43
CA LEU A 318 -0.43 -13.53 -2.58
C LEU A 318 -0.24 -12.77 -3.90
N THR A 319 -1.13 -12.99 -4.87
CA THR A 319 -1.22 -12.15 -6.07
C THR A 319 -2.05 -10.91 -5.74
N PHE A 320 -1.41 -9.74 -5.70
CA PHE A 320 -2.06 -8.48 -5.37
C PHE A 320 -2.83 -7.93 -6.57
N ASP A 321 -4.01 -8.47 -6.80
CA ASP A 321 -4.95 -8.04 -7.85
C ASP A 321 -6.10 -7.18 -7.28
N GLY A 322 -6.82 -6.51 -8.17
CA GLY A 322 -8.07 -5.82 -7.85
C GLY A 322 -7.89 -4.66 -6.88
N VAL A 323 -8.55 -4.70 -5.72
CA VAL A 323 -8.57 -3.58 -4.78
C VAL A 323 -7.18 -3.25 -4.19
N PHE A 324 -6.24 -4.20 -4.18
CA PHE A 324 -4.86 -3.97 -3.73
C PHE A 324 -4.01 -3.18 -4.73
N GLU A 325 -4.35 -3.17 -6.02
CA GLU A 325 -3.72 -2.29 -7.03
C GLU A 325 -3.99 -0.81 -6.73
N MET A 326 -5.15 -0.50 -6.15
CA MET A 326 -5.56 0.88 -5.83
C MET A 326 -5.01 1.40 -4.50
N ALA A 327 -4.85 0.52 -3.50
CA ALA A 327 -4.39 0.90 -2.16
C ALA A 327 -3.75 -0.28 -1.45
N PRO A 328 -2.59 -0.11 -0.78
CA PRO A 328 -1.86 -1.22 -0.16
C PRO A 328 -2.53 -1.79 1.10
N HIS A 329 -3.31 -0.97 1.82
CA HIS A 329 -4.19 -1.42 2.91
C HIS A 329 -5.64 -1.05 2.58
N PRO A 330 -6.28 -1.72 1.61
CA PRO A 330 -7.58 -1.32 1.10
C PRO A 330 -8.65 -1.46 2.18
N MET A 331 -8.53 -2.47 3.04
CA MET A 331 -9.44 -2.70 4.17
C MET A 331 -9.48 -1.57 5.20
N TYR A 332 -8.38 -0.82 5.36
CA TYR A 332 -8.24 0.20 6.40
C TYR A 332 -8.32 1.63 5.87
N SER A 333 -8.18 1.83 4.56
CA SER A 333 -8.23 3.13 3.89
C SER A 333 -9.58 3.34 3.19
N VAL A 334 -9.68 2.96 1.91
CA VAL A 334 -10.93 3.02 1.12
C VAL A 334 -12.04 2.16 1.73
N GLY A 335 -11.67 1.10 2.45
CA GLY A 335 -12.52 0.21 3.24
C GLY A 335 -13.17 0.82 4.48
N TYR A 336 -13.05 2.13 4.70
CA TYR A 336 -13.88 2.89 5.66
C TYR A 336 -14.91 3.82 5.01
N ALA A 337 -14.99 3.90 3.67
CA ALA A 337 -15.97 4.71 2.95
C ALA A 337 -17.43 4.53 3.41
N GLY A 338 -17.81 3.31 3.82
CA GLY A 338 -19.16 2.99 4.29
C GLY A 338 -19.53 3.69 5.60
N TYR A 339 -18.56 3.97 6.47
CA TYR A 339 -18.80 4.75 7.71
C TYR A 339 -19.24 6.18 7.36
N TYR A 340 -18.56 6.79 6.38
CA TYR A 340 -18.94 8.10 5.85
C TYR A 340 -20.28 8.05 5.11
N GLY A 341 -20.53 7.02 4.30
CA GLY A 341 -21.81 6.81 3.62
C GLY A 341 -23.00 6.72 4.59
N ILE A 342 -22.85 5.94 5.66
CA ILE A 342 -23.85 5.83 6.74
C ILE A 342 -24.04 7.18 7.43
N SER A 343 -22.96 7.89 7.79
CA SER A 343 -23.07 9.22 8.42
C SER A 343 -23.78 10.24 7.53
N LEU A 344 -23.59 10.15 6.21
CA LEU A 344 -24.26 10.97 5.20
C LEU A 344 -25.76 10.64 5.11
N MET A 345 -26.15 9.36 5.05
CA MET A 345 -27.55 8.92 5.03
C MET A 345 -28.30 9.37 6.29
N VAL A 346 -27.68 9.16 7.45
CA VAL A 346 -28.19 9.47 8.79
C VAL A 346 -28.25 10.99 9.08
N ALA A 347 -27.39 11.77 8.41
CA ALA A 347 -27.23 13.22 8.55
C ALA A 347 -26.97 13.71 9.99
N SER A 348 -26.20 12.94 10.75
CA SER A 348 -25.80 13.30 12.11
C SER A 348 -24.31 13.58 12.18
N TYR A 349 -23.93 14.79 12.60
CA TYR A 349 -22.55 15.13 12.92
C TYR A 349 -21.96 14.24 14.01
N MET A 350 -22.77 13.77 14.98
CA MET A 350 -22.31 12.82 16.00
C MET A 350 -21.87 11.51 15.37
N VAL A 351 -22.60 11.01 14.37
CA VAL A 351 -22.22 9.80 13.65
C VAL A 351 -20.98 10.07 12.78
N LEU A 352 -20.89 11.22 12.10
CA LEU A 352 -19.68 11.60 11.34
C LEU A 352 -18.41 11.64 12.21
N PHE A 353 -18.45 12.25 13.39
CA PHE A 353 -17.29 12.32 14.28
C PHE A 353 -16.91 10.96 14.87
N VAL A 354 -17.90 10.12 15.19
CA VAL A 354 -17.65 8.73 15.64
C VAL A 354 -17.11 7.86 14.50
N SER A 355 -17.55 8.06 13.26
CA SER A 355 -16.97 7.46 12.05
C SER A 355 -15.51 7.87 11.85
N LEU A 356 -15.20 9.17 11.99
CA LEU A 356 -13.84 9.70 11.90
C LEU A 356 -12.94 9.12 12.99
N PHE A 357 -13.43 9.05 14.24
CA PHE A 357 -12.72 8.42 15.35
C PHE A 357 -12.45 6.94 15.09
N ALA A 358 -13.45 6.18 14.62
CA ALA A 358 -13.31 4.76 14.30
C ALA A 358 -12.24 4.49 13.22
N HIS A 359 -12.19 5.34 12.19
CA HIS A 359 -11.19 5.27 11.13
C HIS A 359 -9.79 5.70 11.61
N ALA A 360 -9.70 6.74 12.45
CA ALA A 360 -8.45 7.14 13.09
C ALA A 360 -7.90 6.05 14.04
N ALA A 361 -8.76 5.36 14.78
CA ALA A 361 -8.40 4.22 15.60
C ALA A 361 -7.87 3.04 14.77
N GLN A 362 -8.39 2.85 13.54
CA GLN A 362 -7.83 1.88 12.61
C GLN A 362 -6.42 2.24 12.15
N PHE A 363 -6.18 3.50 11.75
CA PHE A 363 -4.85 3.95 11.38
C PHE A 363 -3.87 3.89 12.55
N ALA A 364 -4.32 4.14 13.78
CA ALA A 364 -3.50 3.96 14.98
C ALA A 364 -3.12 2.48 15.19
N PHE A 365 -4.06 1.55 15.01
CA PHE A 365 -3.76 0.11 15.04
C PHE A 365 -2.75 -0.30 13.96
N LEU A 366 -2.99 0.13 12.71
CA LEU A 366 -2.10 -0.13 11.57
C LEU A 366 -0.67 0.36 11.84
N THR A 367 -0.52 1.61 12.27
CA THR A 367 0.80 2.23 12.47
C THR A 367 1.53 1.77 13.74
N LEU A 368 0.82 1.38 14.80
CA LEU A 368 1.42 1.03 16.09
C LEU A 368 1.58 -0.47 16.34
N VAL A 369 0.89 -1.32 15.57
CA VAL A 369 0.87 -2.78 15.75
C VAL A 369 1.17 -3.54 14.47
N GLU A 370 0.42 -3.28 13.38
CA GLU A 370 0.52 -4.10 12.17
C GLU A 370 1.76 -3.78 11.33
N ASN A 371 2.02 -2.50 10.99
CA ASN A 371 3.23 -2.11 10.25
C ASN A 371 4.53 -2.51 10.97
N PRO A 372 4.70 -2.27 12.30
CA PRO A 372 5.89 -2.74 13.02
C PRO A 372 6.03 -4.27 13.05
N HIS A 373 4.94 -5.03 12.91
CA HIS A 373 5.00 -6.48 12.74
C HIS A 373 5.43 -6.86 11.33
N ILE A 374 4.79 -6.29 10.30
CA ILE A 374 5.11 -6.51 8.89
C ILE A 374 6.59 -6.21 8.63
N ASP A 375 7.10 -5.07 9.10
CA ASP A 375 8.50 -4.70 8.90
C ASP A 375 9.46 -5.65 9.62
N LYS A 376 9.12 -6.09 10.83
CA LYS A 376 9.91 -7.08 11.59
C LYS A 376 9.93 -8.45 10.91
N THR A 377 8.83 -8.88 10.31
CA THR A 377 8.63 -10.22 9.76
C THR A 377 9.14 -10.34 8.31
N TYR A 378 8.82 -9.36 7.46
CA TYR A 378 9.06 -9.41 6.01
C TYR A 378 10.16 -8.44 5.52
N ASN A 379 10.44 -7.37 6.26
CA ASN A 379 11.52 -6.41 5.97
C ASN A 379 12.65 -6.42 7.03
N PRO A 380 13.16 -7.58 7.48
CA PRO A 380 14.20 -7.60 8.51
C PRO A 380 15.42 -6.79 8.03
N PRO A 381 15.96 -5.88 8.87
CA PRO A 381 17.07 -5.03 8.47
C PRO A 381 18.24 -5.90 8.03
N LEU A 382 18.84 -5.57 6.88
CA LEU A 382 19.98 -6.31 6.31
C LEU A 382 21.20 -6.22 7.24
N ILE A 383 21.26 -7.11 8.23
CA ILE A 383 22.42 -7.27 9.12
C ILE A 383 23.63 -7.51 8.22
N HIS A 384 24.61 -6.60 8.29
CA HIS A 384 25.71 -6.50 7.34
C HIS A 384 26.51 -7.82 7.18
N LYS A 385 26.12 -8.68 6.22
CA LYS A 385 26.92 -9.83 5.76
C LYS A 385 28.35 -9.42 5.36
N LYS A 386 28.56 -8.15 4.97
CA LYS A 386 29.88 -7.57 4.71
C LYS A 386 30.84 -7.64 5.89
N ARG A 387 30.38 -7.59 7.16
CA ARG A 387 31.30 -7.65 8.32
C ARG A 387 31.86 -9.05 8.55
N ALA A 388 31.12 -10.09 8.18
CA ALA A 388 31.61 -11.47 8.17
C ALA A 388 32.55 -11.71 6.97
N ALA A 389 32.21 -11.22 5.78
CA ALA A 389 33.06 -11.35 4.59
C ALA A 389 34.45 -10.72 4.77
N VAL A 390 34.52 -9.47 5.22
CA VAL A 390 35.80 -8.77 5.47
C VAL A 390 36.63 -9.48 6.55
N LEU A 391 36.00 -10.01 7.60
CA LEU A 391 36.72 -10.77 8.63
C LEU A 391 37.27 -12.10 8.08
N ASN A 392 36.51 -12.79 7.24
CA ASN A 392 36.94 -14.05 6.63
C ASN A 392 38.09 -13.82 5.64
N GLU A 393 38.03 -12.75 4.84
CA GLU A 393 39.06 -12.36 3.88
C GLU A 393 40.36 -11.91 4.56
N GLN A 394 40.27 -11.19 5.69
CA GLN A 394 41.43 -10.85 6.53
C GLN A 394 42.05 -12.09 7.21
N VAL A 395 41.26 -13.07 7.65
CA VAL A 395 41.78 -14.32 8.23
C VAL A 395 42.43 -15.20 7.17
N LEU A 396 41.84 -15.32 5.97
CA LEU A 396 42.41 -16.06 4.84
C LEU A 396 43.70 -15.41 4.29
N SER A 397 43.85 -14.09 4.43
CA SER A 397 45.08 -13.37 4.04
C SER A 397 46.23 -13.55 5.03
N ALA A 398 45.95 -13.95 6.28
CA ALA A 398 46.94 -14.06 7.35
C ALA A 398 47.57 -15.48 7.46
N SER A 399 47.08 -16.47 6.73
CA SER A 399 47.42 -17.89 6.91
C SER A 399 48.46 -18.45 5.93
N ASN A 400 49.49 -17.67 5.55
CA ASN A 400 50.63 -18.13 4.74
C ASN A 400 51.97 -17.91 5.48
N PRO A 401 52.49 -18.89 6.25
CA PRO A 401 53.79 -18.81 6.90
C PRO A 401 54.88 -19.55 6.12
N SER A 402 55.64 -18.87 5.27
CA SER A 402 56.93 -19.38 4.77
C SER A 402 57.87 -18.26 4.29
N GLY A 403 59.10 -18.21 4.80
CA GLY A 403 60.16 -17.30 4.32
C GLY A 403 60.80 -16.40 5.39
N SER A 404 62.03 -16.75 5.77
CA SER A 404 62.91 -16.11 6.77
C SER A 404 63.31 -14.63 6.46
N PRO A 405 63.90 -13.88 7.43
CA PRO A 405 63.82 -12.41 7.47
C PRO A 405 65.05 -11.68 6.93
N ALA A 406 64.85 -10.48 6.35
CA ALA A 406 65.78 -9.34 6.44
C ALA A 406 65.20 -8.03 5.84
N SER A 407 65.75 -6.91 6.31
CA SER A 407 65.82 -5.59 5.65
C SER A 407 64.57 -4.70 5.62
N ASN A 408 64.59 -3.71 6.53
CA ASN A 408 63.81 -2.48 6.43
C ASN A 408 64.11 -1.75 5.12
N THR A 409 63.10 -1.58 4.27
CA THR A 409 63.06 -0.51 3.26
C THR A 409 61.64 0.05 3.21
N MET A 410 61.44 1.26 3.72
CA MET A 410 60.21 2.02 3.47
C MET A 410 60.18 2.42 1.99
N ILE A 411 59.44 1.67 1.17
CA ILE A 411 59.07 2.13 -0.17
C ILE A 411 57.84 3.02 0.00
N SER A 412 58.05 4.34 -0.07
CA SER A 412 56.98 5.32 -0.17
C SER A 412 56.26 5.14 -1.51
N LEU A 413 55.08 4.52 -1.50
CA LEU A 413 54.20 4.51 -2.66
C LEU A 413 53.44 5.85 -2.72
N ASN A 414 53.49 6.48 -3.90
CA ASN A 414 53.03 7.85 -4.12
C ASN A 414 51.54 8.04 -3.81
N TYR A 415 51.24 9.20 -3.20
CA TYR A 415 49.89 9.63 -2.85
C TYR A 415 48.99 9.90 -4.08
N ASP A 416 49.58 10.12 -5.26
CA ASP A 416 48.88 10.62 -6.46
C ASP A 416 48.39 9.53 -7.44
N GLN A 417 48.39 8.25 -7.07
CA GLN A 417 47.78 7.16 -7.86
C GLN A 417 46.66 6.40 -7.14
N ALA A 418 46.24 6.85 -5.95
CA ALA A 418 45.11 6.26 -5.21
C ALA A 418 43.73 6.74 -5.71
N THR A 419 43.67 7.68 -6.66
CA THR A 419 42.43 8.39 -7.04
C THR A 419 41.54 7.64 -8.06
N THR A 420 41.98 6.50 -8.59
CA THR A 420 41.29 5.81 -9.71
C THR A 420 40.76 4.40 -9.42
N LEU A 421 40.90 3.86 -8.21
CA LEU A 421 40.40 2.53 -7.85
C LEU A 421 39.79 2.49 -6.43
N VAL A 422 38.57 3.02 -6.29
CA VAL A 422 37.70 2.77 -5.13
C VAL A 422 36.34 2.27 -5.64
N PRO A 423 35.94 1.02 -5.34
CA PRO A 423 34.60 0.53 -5.68
C PRO A 423 33.55 1.27 -4.83
N CYS A 424 32.76 2.13 -5.47
CA CYS A 424 31.83 3.01 -4.77
C CYS A 424 30.74 2.21 -4.02
N GLY A 425 30.76 2.30 -2.68
CA GLY A 425 29.65 1.82 -1.87
C GLY A 425 28.48 2.81 -1.94
N SER A 426 27.25 2.30 -2.05
CA SER A 426 26.03 3.12 -2.08
C SER A 426 25.91 4.12 -0.92
N LYS A 427 26.55 3.82 0.22
CA LYS A 427 26.59 4.69 1.41
C LYS A 427 27.53 5.91 1.23
N ASP A 428 28.65 5.74 0.54
CA ASP A 428 29.61 6.80 0.27
C ASP A 428 29.04 7.74 -0.82
N MET A 429 28.42 7.17 -1.86
CA MET A 429 27.66 7.93 -2.85
C MET A 429 26.54 8.76 -2.22
N TYR A 430 25.74 8.17 -1.32
CA TYR A 430 24.68 8.91 -0.62
C TYR A 430 25.24 10.10 0.17
N SER A 431 26.32 9.89 0.93
CA SER A 431 26.97 10.97 1.69
C SER A 431 27.62 12.06 0.82
N THR A 432 27.96 11.72 -0.43
CA THR A 432 28.55 12.65 -1.41
C THR A 432 27.49 13.53 -2.05
N TYR A 433 26.34 12.95 -2.44
CA TYR A 433 25.28 13.63 -3.18
C TYR A 433 24.19 14.27 -2.31
N PHE A 434 23.86 13.63 -1.18
CA PHE A 434 22.80 14.05 -0.26
C PHE A 434 23.39 14.52 1.06
N ARG A 435 23.07 15.76 1.42
CA ARG A 435 23.31 16.27 2.78
C ARG A 435 21.97 16.28 3.50
N ARG A 436 21.91 16.87 4.70
CA ARG A 436 20.64 17.11 5.40
C ARG A 436 19.87 18.23 4.69
N ASP A 437 19.41 17.94 3.47
CA ASP A 437 18.86 18.91 2.53
C ASP A 437 17.49 19.42 3.01
N LEU A 438 17.20 20.69 2.73
CA LEU A 438 15.90 21.31 3.02
C LEU A 438 14.80 20.52 2.28
N ILE A 439 13.68 20.24 2.94
CA ILE A 439 12.49 19.63 2.33
C ILE A 439 11.29 20.45 2.78
N VAL A 440 10.89 21.42 1.95
CA VAL A 440 9.90 22.47 2.26
C VAL A 440 10.33 23.32 3.47
N PHE A 441 10.11 22.84 4.70
CA PHE A 441 10.59 23.45 5.95
C PHE A 441 11.34 22.47 6.88
N LYS A 442 11.30 21.17 6.59
CA LYS A 442 12.08 20.14 7.30
C LYS A 442 13.56 20.34 6.94
N ASN A 443 14.46 20.15 7.91
CA ASN A 443 15.92 20.30 7.74
C ASN A 443 16.44 21.72 7.40
N PHE A 444 15.68 22.76 7.74
CA PHE A 444 16.14 24.14 7.59
C PHE A 444 17.44 24.41 8.37
N ASP A 445 18.44 24.98 7.68
CA ASP A 445 19.75 25.31 8.25
C ASP A 445 20.05 26.81 8.08
N ILE A 446 20.17 27.53 9.21
CA ILE A 446 20.45 28.97 9.24
C ILE A 446 21.82 29.31 8.60
N PHE A 447 22.77 28.38 8.57
CA PHE A 447 24.08 28.61 7.95
C PHE A 447 24.11 28.29 6.45
N ARG A 448 23.02 27.74 5.89
CA ARG A 448 22.92 27.45 4.47
C ARG A 448 22.29 28.62 3.73
N SER A 449 23.07 29.27 2.85
CA SER A 449 22.63 30.44 2.08
C SER A 449 21.33 30.21 1.31
N THR A 450 21.15 29.03 0.70
CA THR A 450 19.93 28.64 -0.03
C THR A 450 18.68 28.70 0.85
N ASP A 451 18.78 28.25 2.09
CA ASP A 451 17.65 28.14 3.01
C ASP A 451 17.27 29.54 3.53
N ILE A 452 18.27 30.38 3.84
CA ILE A 452 18.05 31.81 4.11
C ILE A 452 17.35 32.49 2.92
N PHE A 453 17.78 32.24 1.68
CA PHE A 453 17.15 32.82 0.49
C PHE A 453 15.68 32.36 0.33
N VAL A 454 15.36 31.09 0.59
CA VAL A 454 13.97 30.61 0.60
C VAL A 454 13.15 31.37 1.65
N ALA A 455 13.65 31.51 2.87
CA ALA A 455 12.97 32.26 3.93
C ALA A 455 12.77 33.74 3.57
N LEU A 456 13.80 34.42 3.03
CA LEU A 456 13.72 35.81 2.59
C LEU A 456 12.71 36.00 1.46
N ILE A 457 12.65 35.09 0.48
CA ILE A 457 11.67 35.16 -0.62
C ILE A 457 10.25 34.93 -0.10
N ILE A 458 10.04 34.03 0.85
CA ILE A 458 8.73 33.85 1.52
C ILE A 458 8.32 35.10 2.31
N ILE A 459 9.24 35.71 3.05
CA ILE A 459 8.99 36.97 3.77
C ILE A 459 8.66 38.10 2.79
N TYR A 460 9.44 38.29 1.72
CA TYR A 460 9.15 39.29 0.70
C TYR A 460 7.78 39.06 0.04
N ALA A 461 7.49 37.81 -0.32
CA ALA A 461 6.24 37.41 -0.95
C ALA A 461 5.00 37.61 -0.07
N THR A 462 5.13 37.52 1.26
CA THR A 462 4.03 37.72 2.20
C THR A 462 3.90 39.18 2.64
N VAL A 463 5.01 39.86 2.90
CA VAL A 463 5.04 41.23 3.43
C VAL A 463 4.73 42.26 2.35
N VAL A 464 5.23 42.12 1.12
CA VAL A 464 5.02 43.14 0.07
C VAL A 464 3.54 43.33 -0.30
N PRO A 465 2.73 42.28 -0.54
CA PRO A 465 1.29 42.45 -0.78
C PRO A 465 0.52 43.08 0.40
N LEU A 466 1.04 42.98 1.63
CA LEU A 466 0.43 43.56 2.84
C LEU A 466 0.86 45.02 3.08
N LEU A 467 2.10 45.38 2.74
CA LEU A 467 2.60 46.76 2.87
C LEU A 467 2.05 47.70 1.79
N ILE A 468 1.54 47.19 0.67
CA ILE A 468 0.87 47.98 -0.37
C ILE A 468 -0.58 48.29 0.07
N SER A 469 -0.73 48.89 1.26
CA SER A 469 -2.03 49.21 1.88
C SER A 469 -2.80 50.33 1.18
N ASN A 470 -2.14 51.10 0.31
CA ASN A 470 -2.72 52.21 -0.43
C ASN A 470 -3.49 51.78 -1.70
N MET A 471 -3.55 50.47 -1.99
CA MET A 471 -4.31 49.92 -3.12
C MET A 471 -5.57 49.18 -2.63
N GLY A 472 -6.64 49.21 -3.43
CA GLY A 472 -7.93 48.67 -3.03
C GLY A 472 -7.89 47.18 -2.67
N PRO A 473 -8.71 46.70 -1.71
CA PRO A 473 -8.65 45.30 -1.23
C PRO A 473 -8.72 44.24 -2.33
N SER A 474 -9.50 44.47 -3.38
CA SER A 474 -9.63 43.57 -4.54
C SER A 474 -8.33 43.43 -5.33
N PHE A 475 -7.51 44.50 -5.42
CA PHE A 475 -6.23 44.46 -6.11
C PHE A 475 -5.19 43.66 -5.32
N ILE A 476 -5.15 43.81 -3.98
CA ILE A 476 -4.29 43.01 -3.11
C ILE A 476 -4.64 41.52 -3.24
N THR A 477 -5.92 41.16 -3.18
CA THR A 477 -6.37 39.77 -3.38
C THR A 477 -5.99 39.25 -4.77
N PHE A 478 -6.17 40.05 -5.83
CA PHE A 478 -5.77 39.68 -7.19
C PHE A 478 -4.25 39.42 -7.32
N MET A 479 -3.41 40.27 -6.73
CA MET A 479 -1.95 40.08 -6.71
C MET A 479 -1.53 38.79 -5.99
N ILE A 480 -2.13 38.50 -4.83
CA ILE A 480 -1.85 37.27 -4.05
C ILE A 480 -2.27 36.02 -4.85
N VAL A 481 -3.44 36.02 -5.49
CA VAL A 481 -3.90 34.91 -6.34
C VAL A 481 -3.02 34.75 -7.58
N LEU A 482 -2.64 35.84 -8.25
CA LEU A 482 -1.72 35.82 -9.39
C LEU A 482 -0.36 35.23 -9.02
N GLN A 483 0.16 35.58 -7.84
CA GLN A 483 1.42 35.04 -7.32
C GLN A 483 1.33 33.54 -7.03
N ALA A 484 0.23 33.07 -6.43
CA ALA A 484 0.02 31.64 -6.19
C ALA A 484 -0.09 30.84 -7.52
N LEU A 485 -0.79 31.39 -8.52
CA LEU A 485 -0.86 30.81 -9.86
C LEU A 485 0.52 30.77 -10.54
N PHE A 486 1.30 31.86 -10.45
CA PHE A 486 2.65 31.93 -11.00
C PHE A 486 3.55 30.81 -10.44
N TRP A 487 3.62 30.65 -9.12
CA TRP A 487 4.45 29.60 -8.52
C TRP A 487 3.95 28.19 -8.83
N ARG A 488 2.63 27.97 -8.91
CA ARG A 488 2.07 26.68 -9.34
C ARG A 488 2.42 26.36 -10.80
N ILE A 489 2.39 27.34 -11.70
CA ILE A 489 2.78 27.19 -13.10
C ILE A 489 4.28 26.94 -13.22
N PHE A 490 5.10 27.72 -12.51
CA PHE A 490 6.55 27.57 -12.47
C PHE A 490 6.96 26.17 -11.99
N HIS A 491 6.39 25.72 -10.86
CA HIS A 491 6.66 24.40 -10.30
C HIS A 491 6.25 23.25 -11.23
N SER A 492 5.05 23.32 -11.83
CA SER A 492 4.56 22.24 -12.70
C SER A 492 5.23 22.22 -14.07
N TYR A 493 5.26 23.35 -14.77
CA TYR A 493 5.59 23.40 -16.21
C TYR A 493 7.04 23.80 -16.47
N VAL A 494 7.60 24.77 -15.72
CA VAL A 494 8.99 25.21 -15.95
C VAL A 494 9.97 24.14 -15.47
N LEU A 495 9.76 23.60 -14.27
CA LEU A 495 10.60 22.50 -13.77
C LEU A 495 10.42 21.22 -14.62
N GLY A 496 9.19 20.91 -15.04
CA GLY A 496 8.92 19.80 -15.96
C GLY A 496 9.62 19.96 -17.31
N ALA A 497 9.65 21.16 -17.88
CA ALA A 497 10.38 21.45 -19.11
C ALA A 497 11.91 21.33 -18.94
N VAL A 498 12.45 21.76 -17.79
CA VAL A 498 13.87 21.57 -17.46
C VAL A 498 14.21 20.08 -17.33
N LEU A 499 13.38 19.28 -16.64
CA LEU A 499 13.55 17.83 -16.55
C LEU A 499 13.46 17.15 -17.93
N SER A 500 12.54 17.57 -18.79
CA SER A 500 12.43 17.07 -20.17
C SER A 500 13.69 17.34 -20.98
N GLN A 501 14.22 18.58 -20.96
CA GLN A 501 15.48 18.92 -21.64
C GLN A 501 16.71 18.23 -21.01
N GLN A 502 16.67 17.98 -19.70
CA GLN A 502 17.69 17.22 -18.99
C GLN A 502 17.66 15.73 -19.37
N SER A 503 16.48 15.12 -19.50
CA SER A 503 16.32 13.74 -19.95
C SER A 503 16.87 13.53 -21.36
N VAL A 504 16.41 14.33 -22.34
CA VAL A 504 16.77 14.14 -23.76
C VAL A 504 18.21 14.57 -24.05
N ASN A 505 18.60 15.76 -23.58
CA ASN A 505 19.85 16.40 -24.00
C ASN A 505 20.89 16.54 -22.90
N LYS A 506 20.59 16.17 -21.65
CA LYS A 506 21.39 16.48 -20.44
C LYS A 506 21.75 17.97 -20.36
N PHE A 507 20.84 18.84 -20.83
CA PHE A 507 21.09 20.28 -21.03
C PHE A 507 21.58 20.97 -19.76
N TYR A 508 20.93 20.68 -18.62
CA TYR A 508 21.23 21.32 -17.35
C TYR A 508 22.61 20.90 -16.84
N THR A 509 22.92 19.60 -16.84
CA THR A 509 24.27 19.11 -16.47
C THR A 509 25.35 19.62 -17.43
N LYS A 510 25.11 19.62 -18.75
CA LYS A 510 26.05 20.15 -19.75
C LYS A 510 26.33 21.64 -19.57
N HIS A 511 25.35 22.43 -19.11
CA HIS A 511 25.55 23.84 -18.80
C HIS A 511 26.59 24.02 -17.68
N PHE A 512 26.50 23.28 -16.58
CA PHE A 512 27.47 23.36 -15.48
C PHE A 512 28.86 22.89 -15.91
N ILE A 513 28.95 21.74 -16.58
CA ILE A 513 30.24 21.19 -17.07
C ILE A 513 30.93 22.18 -18.02
N LYS A 514 30.18 22.82 -18.93
CA LYS A 514 30.71 23.83 -19.87
C LYS A 514 31.37 25.03 -19.16
N HIS A 515 30.91 25.37 -17.96
CA HIS A 515 31.44 26.48 -17.16
C HIS A 515 32.40 26.02 -16.05
N GLY A 516 32.90 24.78 -16.11
CA GLY A 516 33.88 24.23 -15.16
C GLY A 516 33.31 23.70 -13.86
N GLY A 517 31.97 23.59 -13.75
CA GLY A 517 31.30 22.94 -12.62
C GLY A 517 31.15 21.43 -12.80
N THR A 518 30.75 20.74 -11.74
CA THR A 518 30.53 19.28 -11.72
C THR A 518 29.05 18.90 -11.90
N VAL A 519 28.80 17.61 -12.13
CA VAL A 519 27.42 17.05 -12.09
C VAL A 519 26.77 17.26 -10.72
N GLN A 520 27.55 17.22 -9.65
CA GLN A 520 27.07 17.46 -8.29
C GLN A 520 26.65 18.92 -8.09
N ASP A 521 27.40 19.90 -8.62
CA ASP A 521 27.02 21.32 -8.54
C ASP A 521 25.70 21.60 -9.28
N ALA A 522 25.51 20.94 -10.43
CA ALA A 522 24.25 20.97 -11.16
C ALA A 522 23.11 20.40 -10.31
N PHE A 523 23.29 19.22 -9.71
CA PHE A 523 22.25 18.58 -8.90
C PHE A 523 21.92 19.36 -7.61
N GLN A 524 22.92 19.94 -6.93
CA GLN A 524 22.69 20.81 -5.77
C GLN A 524 21.93 22.08 -6.14
N SER A 525 22.24 22.68 -7.30
CA SER A 525 21.52 23.84 -7.83
C SER A 525 20.07 23.48 -8.19
N TRP A 526 19.86 22.30 -8.77
CA TRP A 526 18.52 21.76 -9.06
C TRP A 526 17.70 21.58 -7.78
N LYS A 527 18.23 20.90 -6.76
CA LYS A 527 17.58 20.74 -5.44
C LYS A 527 17.18 22.07 -4.83
N SER A 528 18.05 23.09 -4.94
CA SER A 528 17.78 24.44 -4.45
C SER A 528 16.59 25.12 -5.14
N ILE A 529 16.54 25.06 -6.48
CA ILE A 529 15.44 25.61 -7.28
C ILE A 529 14.13 24.86 -7.03
N PHE A 530 14.18 23.53 -6.97
CA PHE A 530 13.04 22.67 -6.69
C PHE A 530 12.45 22.98 -5.31
N ASN A 531 13.29 23.06 -4.26
CA ASN A 531 12.87 23.41 -2.91
C ASN A 531 12.27 24.80 -2.79
N LEU A 532 12.91 25.82 -3.39
CA LEU A 532 12.36 27.17 -3.43
C LEU A 532 10.96 27.16 -4.06
N SER A 533 10.85 26.58 -5.25
CA SER A 533 9.60 26.49 -6.00
C SER A 533 8.50 25.76 -5.23
N ASN A 534 8.82 24.60 -4.64
CA ASN A 534 7.89 23.80 -3.84
C ASN A 534 7.40 24.58 -2.60
N SER A 535 8.34 25.14 -1.81
CA SER A 535 8.04 25.94 -0.62
C SER A 535 7.19 27.17 -0.95
N MET A 536 7.48 27.83 -2.08
CA MET A 536 6.71 28.98 -2.56
C MET A 536 5.30 28.61 -3.00
N THR A 537 5.07 27.43 -3.59
CA THR A 537 3.70 26.98 -3.90
C THR A 537 2.85 26.84 -2.64
N TYR A 538 3.39 26.25 -1.57
CA TYR A 538 2.69 26.15 -0.28
C TYR A 538 2.49 27.51 0.39
N ALA A 539 3.54 28.32 0.50
CA ALA A 539 3.48 29.61 1.17
C ALA A 539 2.48 30.58 0.50
N THR A 540 2.49 30.67 -0.83
CA THR A 540 1.61 31.59 -1.57
C THR A 540 0.17 31.06 -1.65
N PHE A 541 -0.04 29.75 -1.76
CA PHE A 541 -1.38 29.16 -1.67
C PHE A 541 -1.99 29.32 -0.27
N PHE A 542 -1.20 29.13 0.79
CA PHE A 542 -1.65 29.37 2.17
C PHE A 542 -1.99 30.85 2.40
N LEU A 543 -1.18 31.78 1.90
CA LEU A 543 -1.48 33.22 1.96
C LEU A 543 -2.78 33.56 1.23
N ALA A 544 -3.01 33.01 0.04
CA ALA A 544 -4.25 33.18 -0.71
C ALA A 544 -5.47 32.63 0.05
N ALA A 545 -5.36 31.41 0.57
CA ALA A 545 -6.42 30.78 1.38
C ALA A 545 -6.72 31.60 2.64
N PHE A 546 -5.70 32.03 3.38
CA PHE A 546 -5.85 32.85 4.58
C PHE A 546 -6.50 34.21 4.28
N LYS A 547 -6.11 34.87 3.18
CA LYS A 547 -6.66 36.17 2.77
C LYS A 547 -8.12 36.07 2.31
N MET A 548 -8.52 34.94 1.71
CA MET A 548 -9.89 34.70 1.23
C MET A 548 -10.79 34.01 2.27
N TYR A 549 -10.24 33.55 3.39
CA TYR A 549 -10.99 32.90 4.46
C TYR A 549 -11.75 33.92 5.31
N SER A 550 -13.06 33.75 5.38
CA SER A 550 -13.95 34.44 6.31
C SER A 550 -14.19 33.57 7.54
N LEU A 551 -13.82 34.03 8.74
CA LEU A 551 -14.16 33.36 9.99
C LEU A 551 -15.70 33.36 10.16
N PRO A 552 -16.35 32.21 10.39
CA PRO A 552 -17.79 32.16 10.64
C PRO A 552 -18.11 32.54 12.10
N ASP A 553 -19.18 33.32 12.30
CA ASP A 553 -19.66 33.70 13.64
C ASP A 553 -20.25 32.49 14.41
N ASP A 554 -20.91 31.57 13.71
CA ASP A 554 -21.41 30.30 14.25
C ASP A 554 -20.88 29.12 13.42
N TRP A 555 -20.19 28.20 14.11
CA TRP A 555 -19.61 27.00 13.54
C TRP A 555 -20.63 25.88 13.35
N THR A 556 -21.73 25.90 14.11
CA THR A 556 -22.78 24.87 14.11
C THR A 556 -23.82 25.09 13.00
N TYR A 557 -23.84 26.27 12.39
CA TYR A 557 -24.81 26.63 11.36
C TYR A 557 -24.60 25.86 10.04
N GLY A 558 -25.63 25.13 9.61
CA GLY A 558 -25.73 24.53 8.28
C GLY A 558 -24.56 23.60 7.92
N THR A 559 -23.80 23.99 6.88
CA THR A 559 -22.64 23.22 6.37
C THR A 559 -21.29 23.75 6.84
N VAL A 560 -21.25 24.77 7.72
CA VAL A 560 -20.00 25.39 8.18
C VAL A 560 -19.09 24.36 8.84
N LEU A 561 -19.61 23.59 9.79
CA LEU A 561 -18.86 22.52 10.45
C LEU A 561 -18.31 21.48 9.45
N LEU A 562 -19.16 21.01 8.52
CA LEU A 562 -18.76 20.03 7.49
C LEU A 562 -17.62 20.56 6.61
N ARG A 563 -17.66 21.83 6.19
CA ARG A 563 -16.62 22.45 5.37
C ARG A 563 -15.28 22.48 6.10
N HIS A 564 -15.27 22.81 7.39
CA HIS A 564 -14.04 22.82 8.19
C HIS A 564 -13.51 21.41 8.43
N VAL A 565 -14.37 20.45 8.78
CA VAL A 565 -13.99 19.03 8.96
C VAL A 565 -13.39 18.46 7.68
N LEU A 566 -14.02 18.66 6.52
CA LEU A 566 -13.48 18.22 5.24
C LEU A 566 -12.19 18.98 4.86
N GLY A 567 -12.11 20.28 5.12
CA GLY A 567 -10.91 21.08 4.87
C GLY A 567 -9.70 20.58 5.66
N PHE A 568 -9.85 20.37 6.97
CA PHE A 568 -8.81 19.80 7.82
C PHE A 568 -8.46 18.37 7.42
N ALA A 569 -9.45 17.53 7.07
CA ALA A 569 -9.21 16.18 6.60
C ALA A 569 -8.42 16.14 5.27
N LEU A 570 -8.71 17.03 4.33
CA LEU A 570 -7.98 17.15 3.07
C LEU A 570 -6.54 17.66 3.27
N ILE A 571 -6.32 18.60 4.20
CA ILE A 571 -4.98 19.05 4.57
C ILE A 571 -4.18 17.91 5.23
N ALA A 572 -4.79 17.17 6.16
CA ALA A 572 -4.16 16.03 6.81
C ALA A 572 -3.84 14.91 5.80
N LEU A 573 -4.77 14.60 4.89
CA LEU A 573 -4.56 13.64 3.80
C LEU A 573 -3.41 14.06 2.87
N HIS A 574 -3.34 15.35 2.51
CA HIS A 574 -2.26 15.88 1.68
C HIS A 574 -0.90 15.79 2.36
N ILE A 575 -0.81 16.12 3.65
CA ILE A 575 0.41 15.96 4.45
C ILE A 575 0.81 14.49 4.51
N TRP A 576 -0.13 13.60 4.84
CA TRP A 576 0.12 12.16 4.91
C TRP A 576 0.61 11.60 3.57
N ALA A 577 -0.09 11.90 2.46
CA ALA A 577 0.32 11.46 1.13
C ALA A 577 1.71 11.99 0.75
N SER A 578 2.01 13.26 1.05
CA SER A 578 3.33 13.85 0.79
C SER A 578 4.44 13.19 1.59
N VAL A 579 4.18 12.84 2.86
CA VAL A 579 5.13 12.13 3.72
C VAL A 579 5.34 10.70 3.24
N SER A 580 4.27 9.95 2.96
CA SER A 580 4.36 8.56 2.44
C SER A 580 5.12 8.49 1.11
N VAL A 581 4.89 9.43 0.18
CA VAL A 581 5.65 9.53 -1.07
C VAL A 581 7.13 9.82 -0.80
N PHE A 582 7.44 10.72 0.13
CA PHE A 582 8.82 11.01 0.52
C PHE A 582 9.52 9.80 1.19
N GLU A 583 8.81 9.05 2.04
CA GLU A 583 9.35 7.87 2.72
C GLU A 583 9.70 6.73 1.76
N VAL A 584 8.91 6.53 0.71
CA VAL A 584 9.17 5.52 -0.35
C VAL A 584 10.26 5.97 -1.33
N LEU A 585 10.23 7.23 -1.78
CA LEU A 585 11.21 7.74 -2.76
C LEU A 585 12.58 8.07 -2.15
N GLY A 586 12.62 8.37 -0.84
CA GLY A 586 13.77 8.95 -0.15
C GLY A 586 14.23 10.28 -0.76
N ASP A 587 15.36 10.79 -0.24
CA ASP A 587 15.95 12.04 -0.77
C ASP A 587 16.30 11.93 -2.27
N PHE A 588 16.68 10.74 -2.76
CA PHE A 588 17.05 10.54 -4.16
C PHE A 588 15.87 10.70 -5.12
N GLY A 589 14.77 9.97 -4.90
CA GLY A 589 13.59 10.03 -5.77
C GLY A 589 12.82 11.34 -5.62
N TRP A 590 12.77 11.91 -4.41
CA TRP A 590 12.08 13.18 -4.15
C TRP A 590 12.61 14.36 -4.99
N PHE A 591 13.91 14.35 -5.29
CA PHE A 591 14.57 15.38 -6.10
C PHE A 591 14.76 14.99 -7.58
N TYR A 592 14.17 13.88 -8.05
CA TYR A 592 14.36 13.37 -9.42
C TYR A 592 15.85 13.11 -9.76
N GLY A 593 16.59 12.48 -8.83
CA GLY A 593 18.03 12.22 -8.97
C GLY A 593 18.41 11.37 -10.19
N ASP A 594 17.50 10.53 -10.66
CA ASP A 594 17.59 9.68 -11.84
C ASP A 594 17.79 10.46 -13.16
N PHE A 595 17.32 11.71 -13.22
CA PHE A 595 17.57 12.58 -14.37
C PHE A 595 19.04 13.06 -14.44
N PHE A 596 19.78 12.99 -13.33
CA PHE A 596 21.13 13.55 -13.17
C PHE A 596 22.22 12.50 -12.95
N MET A 597 21.90 11.33 -12.41
CA MET A 597 22.85 10.27 -12.02
C MET A 597 22.48 8.94 -12.68
N GLU A 598 23.45 8.28 -13.32
CA GLU A 598 23.22 7.03 -14.08
C GLU A 598 23.57 5.76 -13.27
N GLU A 599 24.50 5.83 -12.32
CA GLU A 599 24.97 4.66 -11.53
C GLU A 599 24.09 4.28 -10.33
N SER A 600 23.03 5.04 -10.03
CA SER A 600 22.13 4.78 -8.91
C SER A 600 20.96 3.86 -9.27
N SER A 601 20.98 3.20 -10.43
CA SER A 601 19.92 2.29 -10.91
C SER A 601 19.86 0.93 -10.19
N ASN A 602 20.32 0.84 -8.94
CA ASN A 602 19.78 -0.15 -8.03
C ASN A 602 18.32 0.25 -7.81
N GLY A 603 17.39 -0.55 -8.32
CA GLY A 603 16.00 -0.17 -8.53
C GLY A 603 15.35 0.48 -7.32
N LEU A 604 14.31 1.29 -7.57
CA LEU A 604 13.43 1.87 -6.55
C LEU A 604 13.28 0.90 -5.40
N PHE A 605 13.88 1.22 -4.25
CA PHE A 605 13.69 0.42 -3.06
C PHE A 605 12.23 0.59 -2.65
N TYR A 606 11.37 -0.29 -3.14
CA TYR A 606 10.00 -0.43 -2.66
C TYR A 606 10.06 -0.86 -1.18
N THR A 607 10.18 0.14 -0.31
CA THR A 607 10.10 0.02 1.14
C THR A 607 8.65 0.21 1.55
N GLY A 608 8.11 -0.78 2.25
CA GLY A 608 6.68 -0.92 2.50
C GLY A 608 6.06 -2.06 1.69
N ILE A 609 4.74 -2.06 1.60
CA ILE A 609 3.90 -3.18 1.14
C ILE A 609 4.28 -3.67 -0.27
N TYR A 610 4.66 -2.77 -1.18
CA TYR A 610 5.02 -3.08 -2.57
C TYR A 610 6.30 -3.93 -2.77
N ARG A 611 7.00 -4.35 -1.70
CA ARG A 611 8.12 -5.31 -1.82
C ARG A 611 7.69 -6.72 -2.26
N GLN A 612 6.39 -6.98 -2.33
CA GLN A 612 5.82 -8.30 -2.66
C GLN A 612 6.11 -8.74 -4.11
N ASP A 613 6.38 -7.81 -5.03
CA ASP A 613 6.58 -8.14 -6.45
C ASP A 613 8.03 -8.54 -6.83
N ASP A 614 9.06 -7.98 -6.16
CA ASP A 614 10.47 -8.06 -6.61
C ASP A 614 11.33 -9.14 -5.91
N GLN A 615 10.75 -10.00 -5.06
CA GLN A 615 11.47 -11.12 -4.43
C GLN A 615 11.39 -12.44 -5.21
N PHE A 616 10.58 -12.52 -6.28
CA PHE A 616 10.27 -13.78 -6.98
C PHE A 616 10.95 -13.96 -8.36
N THR A 617 11.82 -13.05 -8.78
CA THR A 617 12.59 -13.15 -10.04
C THR A 617 14.04 -13.62 -9.83
N PHE A 618 14.22 -14.70 -9.07
CA PHE A 618 15.43 -15.52 -9.10
C PHE A 618 15.10 -17.02 -8.90
N TRP A 619 14.56 -17.66 -9.95
CA TRP A 619 15.05 -18.92 -10.52
C TRP A 619 14.53 -19.10 -11.95
#